data_AF-A0A925HEU6-F1
#
_entry.id   AF-A0A925HEU6-F1
#
_cell.length_a   1.000
_cell.length_b   1.000
_cell.length_c   1.000
_cell.angle_alpha   90.00
_cell.angle_beta   90.00
_cell.angle_gamma   90.00
#
_symmetry.space_group_name_H-M   'P 1'
#
loop_
_entity.id
_entity.type
_entity.pdbx_description
1 polymer ?
#
loop_
_entity_poly.entity_id
_entity_poly.type
_entity_poly.pdbx_seq_one_letter_code
_entity_poly.pdbx_strand_id
1 'polypeptide(L)'
;SRLGRIGAEVGDAAPAAGKLGAAKLGIVDLERAATHIRTLPTGGSGAVLAAHATPEGHWKFVNRDGDVFTAGTPDELQRVVPTLLPDATPTGGSLGIYLSEETLFRDRALLKDLPPGAKLHVVAGTDSYPLIAGPDGGSGMLYAAVRPNLMVELRERALFDEAIAHLERPLSRSSIRTLALEPAGPPTLSSYPRLDPETKTALVDSIDPPALAAAMSSVRGQTVLITGRVEDNLLHFRPSSGGEQSIKLSELTRSAADKDVNLVILHAETPRQPGGRNWLWQRIAVGGLDDALKRATFGDFLDALGAASGEFRVSVQREASGRVAIRAMPSSAGSEPITGVVGGWWTSAVSSVTGNVVTTAVEVHARGEERQQELDRRIVPYIPSWYQAAYLLGLAAGILAWTVAGGWFARLWPHEQRGEYGSAAGYRSAQAVRLVAFVLLFLPIVGIPAFFVFLLLQAWAVLTLPARAVRWLTSRAEARPVG
;
A
#
# COMPACT_ATOMS: atom_id res chain seq x y z
N SER A 1 -26.76 -34.71 0.66
CA SER A 1 -26.48 -33.27 0.71
C SER A 1 -25.16 -33.08 1.45
N ARG A 2 -24.06 -32.88 0.69
CA ARG A 2 -22.66 -32.96 1.13
C ARG A 2 -22.03 -31.56 1.06
N LEU A 3 -22.12 -30.77 2.12
CA LEU A 3 -21.40 -29.49 2.28
C LEU A 3 -21.16 -29.19 3.77
N GLY A 4 -20.55 -30.12 4.49
CA GLY A 4 -20.25 -29.92 5.90
C GLY A 4 -19.41 -31.04 6.49
N ARG A 5 -18.10 -31.06 6.18
CA ARG A 5 -17.02 -31.77 6.92
C ARG A 5 -15.70 -31.72 6.14
N ILE A 6 -15.10 -30.53 5.99
CA ILE A 6 -13.64 -30.39 5.81
C ILE A 6 -13.29 -29.04 6.44
N GLY A 7 -12.85 -29.04 7.69
CA GLY A 7 -12.55 -27.79 8.41
C GLY A 7 -12.01 -27.96 9.83
N ALA A 8 -11.77 -29.19 10.30
CA ALA A 8 -11.23 -29.44 11.62
C ALA A 8 -10.27 -30.62 11.55
N GLU A 9 -9.02 -30.33 11.23
CA GLU A 9 -7.84 -31.13 11.60
C GLU A 9 -6.59 -30.28 11.26
N VAL A 10 -6.34 -29.28 12.11
CA VAL A 10 -5.05 -28.59 12.21
C VAL A 10 -4.70 -28.56 13.69
N GLY A 11 -3.73 -29.38 14.07
CA GLY A 11 -3.18 -29.45 15.42
C GLY A 11 -1.97 -30.38 15.45
N ASP A 12 -0.79 -29.77 15.59
CA ASP A 12 0.48 -30.34 16.04
C ASP A 12 1.29 -31.26 15.10
N ALA A 13 2.27 -30.65 14.43
CA ALA A 13 3.70 -30.88 14.74
C ALA A 13 4.60 -29.99 13.85
N ALA A 14 5.33 -29.06 14.45
CA ALA A 14 6.57 -28.49 13.90
C ALA A 14 7.75 -29.40 14.33
N PRO A 15 8.82 -29.62 13.54
CA PRO A 15 9.57 -28.55 12.84
C PRO A 15 10.03 -28.89 11.41
N ALA A 16 9.70 -28.04 10.43
CA ALA A 16 10.41 -27.90 9.15
C ALA A 16 9.97 -26.60 8.43
N ALA A 17 10.20 -25.46 9.08
CA ALA A 17 9.58 -24.17 8.69
C ALA A 17 10.14 -23.51 7.41
N GLY A 18 11.16 -24.08 6.75
CA GLY A 18 11.80 -23.45 5.58
C GLY A 18 11.26 -23.89 4.21
N LYS A 19 10.82 -25.15 4.05
CA LYS A 19 10.50 -25.72 2.72
C LYS A 19 9.00 -25.91 2.45
N LEU A 20 8.20 -26.13 3.50
CA LEU A 20 6.75 -26.33 3.37
C LEU A 20 5.97 -25.02 3.11
N GLY A 21 6.51 -23.87 3.50
CA GLY A 21 5.93 -22.56 3.21
C GLY A 21 6.00 -22.22 1.72
N ALA A 22 7.16 -22.40 1.09
CA ALA A 22 7.38 -22.08 -0.32
C ALA A 22 6.51 -22.94 -1.25
N ALA A 23 6.39 -24.24 -1.00
CA ALA A 23 5.56 -25.12 -1.83
C ALA A 23 4.05 -24.78 -1.74
N LYS A 24 3.57 -24.32 -0.57
CA LYS A 24 2.19 -23.84 -0.41
C LYS A 24 1.98 -22.44 -1.02
N LEU A 25 2.97 -21.56 -0.91
CA LEU A 25 2.92 -20.21 -1.48
C LEU A 25 2.90 -20.24 -3.02
N GLY A 26 3.72 -21.07 -3.65
CA GLY A 26 3.75 -21.21 -5.11
C GLY A 26 2.45 -21.75 -5.73
N ILE A 27 1.71 -22.58 -4.98
CA ILE A 27 0.37 -23.06 -5.39
C ILE A 27 -0.64 -21.90 -5.36
N VAL A 28 -0.61 -21.06 -4.32
CA VAL A 28 -1.53 -19.92 -4.18
C VAL A 28 -1.28 -18.88 -5.30
N ASP A 29 -0.03 -18.61 -5.64
CA ASP A 29 0.29 -17.62 -6.67
C ASP A 29 -0.03 -18.14 -8.09
N LEU A 30 0.12 -19.46 -8.35
CA LEU A 30 -0.36 -20.06 -9.61
C LEU A 30 -1.89 -20.06 -9.71
N GLU A 31 -2.60 -20.37 -8.63
CA GLU A 31 -4.06 -20.30 -8.57
C GLU A 31 -4.58 -18.88 -8.83
N ARG A 32 -3.87 -17.86 -8.36
CA ARG A 32 -4.19 -16.45 -8.67
C ARG A 32 -4.06 -16.17 -10.17
N ALA A 33 -2.95 -16.56 -10.79
CA ALA A 33 -2.77 -16.40 -12.23
C ALA A 33 -3.81 -17.19 -13.04
N ALA A 34 -4.13 -18.42 -12.63
CA ALA A 34 -5.16 -19.25 -13.24
C ALA A 34 -6.57 -18.63 -13.10
N THR A 35 -6.87 -18.03 -11.94
CA THR A 35 -8.11 -17.30 -11.71
C THR A 35 -8.20 -16.06 -12.60
N HIS A 36 -7.08 -15.34 -12.76
CA HIS A 36 -7.03 -14.16 -13.63
C HIS A 36 -7.28 -14.49 -15.11
N ILE A 37 -6.64 -15.51 -15.66
CA ILE A 37 -6.86 -15.86 -17.08
C ILE A 37 -8.30 -16.28 -17.36
N ARG A 38 -9.04 -16.77 -16.36
CA ARG A 38 -10.46 -17.11 -16.48
C ARG A 38 -11.35 -15.88 -16.64
N THR A 39 -10.99 -14.74 -16.05
CA THR A 39 -11.78 -13.50 -16.10
C THR A 39 -11.58 -12.70 -17.39
N LEU A 40 -10.58 -13.01 -18.20
CA LEU A 40 -10.30 -12.31 -19.45
C LEU A 40 -11.47 -12.40 -20.47
N PRO A 41 -11.53 -11.61 -21.54
CA PRO A 41 -12.51 -11.85 -22.60
C PRO A 41 -12.21 -13.16 -23.36
N THR A 42 -13.22 -13.97 -23.66
CA THR A 42 -13.09 -15.26 -24.38
C THR A 42 -12.99 -15.13 -25.92
N GLY A 43 -12.81 -13.92 -26.45
CA GLY A 43 -12.68 -13.65 -27.89
C GLY A 43 -11.53 -12.69 -28.27
N GLY A 44 -10.61 -12.41 -27.33
CA GLY A 44 -9.39 -11.66 -27.61
C GLY A 44 -8.40 -12.48 -28.46
N SER A 45 -7.58 -11.82 -29.27
CA SER A 45 -6.76 -12.41 -30.34
C SER A 45 -5.57 -13.30 -29.92
N GLY A 46 -5.61 -13.95 -28.76
CA GLY A 46 -4.49 -14.74 -28.25
C GLY A 46 -4.87 -15.91 -27.37
N ALA A 47 -4.18 -17.03 -27.59
CA ALA A 47 -4.06 -18.14 -26.65
C ALA A 47 -3.47 -17.64 -25.33
N VAL A 48 -3.99 -18.08 -24.17
CA VAL A 48 -3.50 -17.66 -22.85
C VAL A 48 -3.23 -18.84 -21.93
N LEU A 49 -2.15 -18.74 -21.16
CA LEU A 49 -1.77 -19.73 -20.14
C LEU A 49 -1.32 -19.01 -18.86
N ALA A 50 -1.67 -19.56 -17.71
CA ALA A 50 -1.02 -19.21 -16.44
C ALA A 50 0.21 -20.09 -16.26
N ALA A 51 1.31 -19.54 -15.74
CA ALA A 51 2.57 -20.23 -15.59
C ALA A 51 3.26 -19.93 -14.26
N HIS A 52 3.85 -20.97 -13.67
CA HIS A 52 4.66 -20.88 -12.46
C HIS A 52 5.86 -21.83 -12.55
N ALA A 53 7.05 -21.29 -12.33
CA ALA A 53 8.24 -22.08 -12.09
C ALA A 53 8.24 -22.61 -10.66
N THR A 54 8.38 -23.92 -10.53
CA THR A 54 8.50 -24.61 -9.25
C THR A 54 9.93 -24.52 -8.70
N PRO A 55 10.12 -24.66 -7.37
CA PRO A 55 11.46 -24.66 -6.77
C PRO A 55 12.40 -25.74 -7.32
N GLU A 56 11.86 -26.81 -7.90
CA GLU A 56 12.60 -27.90 -8.54
C GLU A 56 13.10 -27.54 -9.97
N GLY A 57 12.72 -26.37 -10.50
CA GLY A 57 13.07 -25.93 -11.85
C GLY A 57 12.12 -26.43 -12.94
N HIS A 58 10.98 -27.03 -12.58
CA HIS A 58 9.93 -27.41 -13.53
C HIS A 58 8.93 -26.28 -13.72
N TRP A 59 8.34 -26.20 -14.91
CA TRP A 59 7.24 -25.30 -15.22
C TRP A 59 5.90 -25.97 -15.02
N LYS A 60 4.99 -25.30 -14.33
CA LYS A 60 3.57 -25.67 -14.28
C LYS A 60 2.77 -24.65 -15.08
N PHE A 61 1.95 -25.14 -15.99
CA PHE A 61 1.03 -24.36 -16.80
C PHE A 61 -0.40 -24.73 -16.49
N VAL A 62 -1.29 -23.74 -16.50
CA VAL A 62 -2.72 -23.94 -16.32
C VAL A 62 -3.46 -23.22 -17.43
N ASN A 63 -4.35 -23.92 -18.12
CA ASN A 63 -5.22 -23.29 -19.12
C ASN A 63 -6.45 -22.66 -18.45
N ARG A 64 -7.34 -22.11 -19.28
CA ARG A 64 -8.55 -21.45 -18.80
C ARG A 64 -9.52 -22.41 -18.09
N ASP A 65 -9.61 -23.63 -18.59
CA ASP A 65 -10.49 -24.68 -18.07
C ASP A 65 -9.99 -25.26 -16.74
N GLY A 66 -8.71 -25.00 -16.40
CA GLY A 66 -8.05 -25.50 -15.20
C GLY A 66 -7.22 -26.76 -15.41
N ASP A 67 -7.06 -27.19 -16.66
CA ASP A 67 -6.15 -28.29 -17.00
C ASP A 67 -4.71 -27.87 -16.72
N VAL A 68 -3.98 -28.77 -16.05
CA VAL A 68 -2.62 -28.51 -15.58
C VAL A 68 -1.63 -29.35 -16.38
N PHE A 69 -0.57 -28.73 -16.87
CA PHE A 69 0.55 -29.42 -17.50
C PHE A 69 1.84 -29.07 -16.77
N THR A 70 2.66 -30.07 -16.42
CA THR A 70 3.98 -29.85 -15.83
C THR A 70 5.05 -30.24 -16.85
N ALA A 71 5.97 -29.32 -17.13
CA ALA A 71 7.10 -29.51 -18.04
C ALA A 71 8.42 -29.34 -17.27
N GLY A 72 9.24 -30.39 -17.22
CA GLY A 72 10.56 -30.36 -16.62
C GLY A 72 11.70 -30.25 -17.64
N THR A 73 11.42 -30.42 -18.93
CA THR A 73 12.42 -30.39 -20.01
C THR A 73 12.00 -29.48 -21.16
N PRO A 74 12.95 -29.00 -22.00
CA PRO A 74 12.63 -28.21 -23.20
C PRO A 74 11.68 -28.93 -24.17
N ASP A 75 11.82 -30.26 -24.31
CA ASP A 75 10.95 -31.06 -25.18
C ASP A 75 9.52 -31.16 -24.63
N GLU A 76 9.35 -31.19 -23.31
CA GLU A 76 8.03 -31.12 -22.68
C GLU A 76 7.42 -29.72 -22.78
N LEU A 77 8.24 -28.67 -22.71
CA LEU A 77 7.79 -27.28 -22.89
C LEU A 77 7.18 -27.06 -24.28
N GLN A 78 7.75 -27.67 -25.32
CA GLN A 78 7.19 -27.62 -26.69
C GLN A 78 5.80 -28.29 -26.79
N ARG A 79 5.49 -29.22 -25.88
CA ARG A 79 4.20 -29.93 -25.85
C ARG A 79 3.12 -29.19 -25.06
N VAL A 80 3.49 -28.18 -24.26
CA VAL A 80 2.55 -27.43 -23.41
C VAL A 80 1.42 -26.83 -24.23
N VAL A 81 1.76 -26.04 -25.25
CA VAL A 81 0.78 -25.33 -26.08
C VAL A 81 -0.16 -26.29 -26.82
N PRO A 82 0.31 -27.30 -27.59
CA PRO A 82 -0.59 -28.21 -28.29
C PRO A 82 -1.42 -29.11 -27.36
N THR A 83 -0.95 -29.34 -26.11
CA THR A 83 -1.71 -30.14 -25.14
C THR A 83 -2.78 -29.33 -24.42
N LEU A 84 -2.44 -28.13 -23.95
CA LEU A 84 -3.36 -27.30 -23.16
C LEU A 84 -4.27 -26.41 -24.01
N LEU A 85 -3.86 -26.12 -25.25
CA LEU A 85 -4.56 -25.23 -26.18
C LEU A 85 -4.55 -25.84 -27.60
N PRO A 86 -5.20 -26.99 -27.81
CA PRO A 86 -5.20 -27.68 -29.11
C PRO A 86 -5.86 -26.85 -30.23
N ASP A 87 -6.79 -25.97 -29.88
CA ASP A 87 -7.53 -25.12 -30.81
C ASP A 87 -6.80 -23.79 -31.13
N ALA A 88 -5.67 -23.53 -30.48
CA ALA A 88 -4.86 -22.34 -30.76
C ALA A 88 -4.15 -22.50 -32.11
N THR A 89 -4.44 -21.61 -33.07
CA THR A 89 -3.80 -21.65 -34.39
C THR A 89 -2.29 -21.39 -34.26
N PRO A 90 -1.42 -22.31 -34.74
CA PRO A 90 0.04 -22.20 -34.61
C PRO A 90 0.68 -21.01 -35.33
N THR A 91 -0.06 -20.29 -36.17
CA THR A 91 0.48 -19.43 -37.24
C THR A 91 0.13 -17.95 -37.13
N GLY A 92 -0.33 -17.44 -35.98
CA GLY A 92 -0.52 -15.98 -35.85
C GLY A 92 -1.14 -15.42 -34.57
N GLY A 93 -1.62 -16.25 -33.64
CA GLY A 93 -2.10 -15.78 -32.34
C GLY A 93 -0.93 -15.53 -31.39
N SER A 94 -0.79 -14.32 -30.82
CA SER A 94 0.24 -14.07 -29.81
C SER A 94 -0.12 -14.82 -28.52
N LEU A 95 0.65 -15.84 -28.16
CA LEU A 95 0.52 -16.56 -26.88
C LEU A 95 0.79 -15.58 -25.72
N GLY A 96 -0.18 -15.40 -24.83
CA GLY A 96 -0.05 -14.67 -23.58
C GLY A 96 0.28 -15.61 -22.42
N ILE A 97 1.39 -15.38 -21.72
CA ILE A 97 1.78 -16.16 -20.54
C ILE A 97 1.68 -15.27 -19.31
N TYR A 98 0.81 -15.65 -18.37
CA TYR A 98 0.53 -14.95 -17.13
C TYR A 98 1.29 -15.62 -15.99
N LEU A 99 2.36 -14.96 -15.56
CA LEU A 99 3.32 -15.46 -14.60
C LEU A 99 2.89 -15.12 -13.17
N SER A 100 3.12 -16.07 -12.27
CA SER A 100 3.09 -15.80 -10.83
C SER A 100 4.21 -14.85 -10.41
N GLU A 101 3.98 -14.04 -9.36
CA GLU A 101 5.00 -13.15 -8.80
C GLU A 101 6.26 -13.91 -8.35
N GLU A 102 6.11 -15.07 -7.69
CA GLU A 102 7.26 -15.85 -7.20
C GLU A 102 8.21 -16.23 -8.33
N THR A 103 7.68 -16.67 -9.47
CA THR A 103 8.50 -17.01 -10.65
C THR A 103 9.33 -15.83 -11.15
N LEU A 104 8.75 -14.63 -11.17
CA LEU A 104 9.42 -13.43 -11.66
C LEU A 104 10.56 -12.99 -10.73
N PHE A 105 10.34 -13.03 -9.41
CA PHE A 105 11.30 -12.50 -8.43
C PHE A 105 12.32 -13.52 -7.94
N ARG A 106 11.97 -14.81 -7.93
CA ARG A 106 12.84 -15.89 -7.43
C ARG A 106 13.53 -16.65 -8.56
N ASP A 107 12.78 -16.99 -9.59
CA ASP A 107 13.20 -17.95 -10.63
C ASP A 107 13.33 -17.30 -12.02
N ARG A 108 13.66 -16.01 -12.05
CA ARG A 108 13.78 -15.18 -13.25
C ARG A 108 14.62 -15.78 -14.36
N ALA A 109 15.66 -16.53 -14.00
CA ALA A 109 16.56 -17.18 -14.96
C ALA A 109 15.85 -18.21 -15.85
N LEU A 110 14.74 -18.79 -15.39
CA LEU A 110 13.95 -19.77 -16.14
C LEU A 110 13.06 -19.11 -17.21
N LEU A 111 12.86 -17.78 -17.16
CA LEU A 111 12.03 -17.08 -18.16
C LEU A 111 12.56 -17.25 -19.59
N LYS A 112 13.85 -17.54 -19.75
CA LYS A 112 14.48 -17.85 -21.05
C LYS A 112 13.98 -19.17 -21.67
N ASP A 113 13.44 -20.07 -20.87
CA ASP A 113 12.96 -21.39 -21.30
C ASP A 113 11.54 -21.31 -21.88
N LEU A 114 10.84 -20.19 -21.66
CA LEU A 114 9.50 -19.97 -22.19
C LEU A 114 9.52 -19.83 -23.72
N PRO A 115 8.40 -20.17 -24.39
CA PRO A 115 8.31 -20.07 -25.85
C PRO A 115 8.72 -18.68 -26.38
N PRO A 116 9.61 -18.61 -27.38
CA PRO A 116 10.04 -17.33 -27.93
C PRO A 116 8.85 -16.60 -28.57
N GLY A 117 8.78 -15.28 -28.37
CA GLY A 117 7.68 -14.45 -28.90
C GLY A 117 6.38 -14.49 -28.09
N ALA A 118 6.33 -15.25 -26.99
CA ALA A 118 5.23 -15.16 -26.04
C ALA A 118 5.19 -13.78 -25.39
N LYS A 119 4.00 -13.21 -25.26
CA LYS A 119 3.75 -11.99 -24.49
C LYS A 119 3.68 -12.36 -23.02
N LEU A 120 4.67 -11.94 -22.26
CA LEU A 120 4.74 -12.23 -20.83
C LEU A 120 3.96 -11.15 -20.06
N HIS A 121 3.20 -11.58 -19.07
CA HIS A 121 2.51 -10.74 -18.11
C HIS A 121 2.85 -11.22 -16.70
N VAL A 122 2.96 -10.32 -15.74
CA VAL A 122 2.96 -10.68 -14.31
C VAL A 122 1.57 -10.44 -13.75
N VAL A 123 1.04 -11.39 -12.98
CA VAL A 123 -0.22 -11.23 -12.24
C VAL A 123 0.12 -10.83 -10.83
N ALA A 124 -0.33 -9.64 -10.41
CA ALA A 124 -0.14 -9.14 -9.06
C ALA A 124 -1.46 -8.58 -8.52
N GLY A 125 -1.84 -9.03 -7.32
CA GLY A 125 -3.17 -8.75 -6.77
C GLY A 125 -4.30 -9.25 -7.68
N THR A 126 -5.16 -8.35 -8.13
CA THR A 126 -6.29 -8.62 -9.04
C THR A 126 -5.99 -8.32 -10.50
N ASP A 127 -4.80 -7.79 -10.78
CA ASP A 127 -4.46 -7.20 -12.06
C ASP A 127 -3.28 -7.92 -12.71
N SER A 128 -3.07 -7.64 -13.99
CA SER A 128 -1.93 -8.17 -14.74
C SER A 128 -1.24 -7.10 -15.53
N TYR A 129 0.08 -7.10 -15.49
CA TYR A 129 0.90 -6.09 -16.14
C TYR A 129 1.79 -6.75 -17.20
N PRO A 130 1.81 -6.26 -18.46
CA PRO A 130 2.76 -6.70 -19.47
C PRO A 130 4.19 -6.54 -18.99
N LEU A 131 5.02 -7.55 -19.24
CA LEU A 131 6.44 -7.50 -18.96
C LEU A 131 7.19 -6.98 -20.19
N ILE A 132 8.07 -6.01 -19.94
CA ILE A 132 8.91 -5.39 -20.97
C ILE A 132 10.36 -5.54 -20.53
N ALA A 133 11.21 -6.02 -21.44
CA ALA A 133 12.65 -6.03 -21.23
C ALA A 133 13.19 -4.60 -21.31
N GLY A 134 14.07 -4.23 -20.38
CA GLY A 134 14.74 -2.94 -20.42
C GLY A 134 15.51 -2.72 -21.72
N PRO A 135 15.58 -1.48 -22.24
CA PRO A 135 16.35 -1.18 -23.45
C PRO A 135 17.86 -1.32 -23.24
N ASP A 136 18.32 -1.28 -21.99
CA ASP A 136 19.67 -1.65 -21.59
C ASP A 136 19.80 -3.18 -21.55
N GLY A 137 19.69 -3.82 -22.72
CA GLY A 137 19.59 -5.27 -22.94
C GLY A 137 20.72 -6.14 -22.36
N GLY A 138 21.72 -5.54 -21.71
CA GLY A 138 22.78 -6.23 -20.95
C GLY A 138 22.50 -6.41 -19.45
N SER A 139 21.58 -5.64 -18.86
CA SER A 139 21.30 -5.70 -17.40
C SER A 139 20.33 -6.83 -17.02
N GLY A 140 19.65 -7.43 -18.00
CA GLY A 140 18.56 -8.38 -17.76
C GLY A 140 17.36 -7.76 -17.04
N MET A 141 17.28 -6.42 -16.93
CA MET A 141 16.23 -5.72 -16.18
C MET A 141 14.87 -5.86 -16.86
N LEU A 142 13.83 -6.02 -16.04
CA LEU A 142 12.46 -6.27 -16.45
C LEU A 142 11.61 -5.19 -15.82
N TYR A 143 10.61 -4.76 -16.57
CA TYR A 143 9.67 -3.75 -16.15
C TYR A 143 8.24 -4.28 -16.33
N ALA A 144 7.36 -3.91 -15.41
CA ALA A 144 5.92 -4.09 -15.56
C ALA A 144 5.32 -2.81 -16.14
N ALA A 145 4.63 -2.90 -17.28
CA ALA A 145 3.88 -1.79 -17.85
C ALA A 145 2.57 -1.61 -17.09
N VAL A 146 2.53 -0.67 -16.14
CA VAL A 146 1.36 -0.44 -15.29
C VAL A 146 0.34 0.49 -15.97
N ARG A 147 0.84 1.43 -16.79
CA ARG A 147 0.06 2.32 -17.67
C ARG A 147 0.80 2.49 -19.00
N PRO A 148 0.16 3.03 -20.06
CA PRO A 148 0.80 3.17 -21.38
C PRO A 148 2.14 3.91 -21.37
N ASN A 149 2.32 4.89 -20.47
CA ASN A 149 3.55 5.68 -20.34
C ASN A 149 4.23 5.47 -18.98
N LEU A 150 3.96 4.35 -18.28
CA LEU A 150 4.46 4.09 -16.95
C LEU A 150 4.93 2.64 -16.78
N MET A 151 6.24 2.49 -16.62
CA MET A 151 6.92 1.23 -16.37
C MET A 151 7.39 1.17 -14.91
N VAL A 152 7.14 0.07 -14.20
CA VAL A 152 7.66 -0.14 -12.84
C VAL A 152 8.78 -1.16 -12.87
N GLU A 153 9.88 -0.84 -12.19
CA GLU A 153 11.06 -1.69 -12.08
C GLU A 153 10.79 -2.97 -11.27
N LEU A 154 11.10 -4.14 -11.85
CA LEU A 154 10.91 -5.45 -11.22
C LEU A 154 12.21 -5.96 -10.60
N ARG A 155 12.62 -5.29 -9.51
CA ARG A 155 13.85 -5.63 -8.76
C ARG A 155 13.58 -6.56 -7.58
N GLU A 156 12.60 -6.21 -6.76
CA GLU A 156 12.24 -6.94 -5.53
C GLU A 156 10.73 -6.91 -5.37
N ARG A 157 10.14 -8.04 -4.94
CA ARG A 157 8.70 -8.17 -4.74
C ARG A 157 8.14 -7.08 -3.82
N ALA A 158 8.77 -6.91 -2.65
CA ALA A 158 8.31 -5.95 -1.65
C ALA A 158 8.44 -4.47 -2.07
N LEU A 159 9.23 -4.15 -3.10
CA LEU A 159 9.32 -2.80 -3.67
C LEU A 159 8.34 -2.62 -4.83
N PHE A 160 8.07 -3.70 -5.58
CA PHE A 160 7.06 -3.71 -6.62
C PHE A 160 5.65 -3.57 -6.02
N ASP A 161 5.32 -4.34 -4.99
CA ASP A 161 4.02 -4.25 -4.30
C ASP A 161 3.79 -2.84 -3.74
N GLU A 162 4.83 -2.27 -3.12
CA GLU A 162 4.85 -0.90 -2.62
C GLU A 162 4.62 0.11 -3.75
N ALA A 163 5.26 -0.08 -4.91
CA ALA A 163 5.05 0.77 -6.07
C ALA A 163 3.59 0.72 -6.54
N ILE A 164 3.03 -0.47 -6.72
CA ILE A 164 1.63 -0.65 -7.16
C ILE A 164 0.67 -0.01 -6.16
N ALA A 165 0.83 -0.27 -4.85
CA ALA A 165 0.00 0.31 -3.80
C ALA A 165 0.01 1.85 -3.84
N HIS A 166 1.18 2.45 -4.10
CA HIS A 166 1.28 3.91 -4.25
C HIS A 166 0.66 4.43 -5.54
N LEU A 167 0.82 3.73 -6.67
CA LEU A 167 0.28 4.13 -7.96
C LEU A 167 -1.25 4.03 -8.00
N GLU A 168 -1.83 3.03 -7.34
CA GLU A 168 -3.28 2.85 -7.29
C GLU A 168 -3.97 3.80 -6.29
N ARG A 169 -3.18 4.51 -5.48
CA ARG A 169 -3.72 5.40 -4.46
C ARG A 169 -4.54 6.54 -5.08
N PRO A 170 -5.76 6.79 -4.60
CA PRO A 170 -6.55 7.93 -5.04
C PRO A 170 -5.87 9.26 -4.74
N LEU A 171 -5.89 10.17 -5.71
CA LEU A 171 -5.41 11.54 -5.52
C LEU A 171 -6.50 12.38 -4.84
N SER A 172 -6.31 12.61 -3.54
CA SER A 172 -7.14 13.56 -2.80
C SER A 172 -6.70 14.98 -3.16
N ARG A 173 -7.37 15.59 -4.15
CA ARG A 173 -7.08 16.95 -4.65
C ARG A 173 -7.10 18.01 -3.55
N SER A 174 -7.94 17.82 -2.53
CA SER A 174 -8.02 18.71 -1.36
C SER A 174 -6.84 18.56 -0.40
N SER A 175 -5.96 17.58 -0.61
CA SER A 175 -4.76 17.33 0.23
C SER A 175 -3.44 17.66 -0.47
N ILE A 176 -3.47 18.00 -1.76
CA ILE A 176 -2.29 18.37 -2.53
C ILE A 176 -2.13 19.88 -2.50
N ARG A 177 -0.95 20.35 -2.12
CA ARG A 177 -0.59 21.76 -2.09
C ARG A 177 0.57 22.03 -3.00
N THR A 178 0.35 22.88 -4.00
CA THR A 178 1.43 23.42 -4.80
C THR A 178 2.00 24.64 -4.10
N LEU A 179 3.31 24.63 -3.81
CA LEU A 179 3.99 25.75 -3.16
C LEU A 179 4.84 26.55 -4.16
N ALA A 180 4.78 27.87 -4.04
CA ALA A 180 5.75 28.80 -4.60
C ALA A 180 6.71 29.26 -3.48
N LEU A 181 8.02 29.15 -3.73
CA LEU A 181 9.06 29.54 -2.79
C LEU A 181 9.41 31.01 -3.05
N GLU A 182 8.85 31.91 -2.24
CA GLU A 182 8.92 33.35 -2.43
C GLU A 182 9.63 34.00 -1.23
N PRO A 183 10.83 34.61 -1.43
CA PRO A 183 11.50 35.37 -0.39
C PRO A 183 10.58 36.42 0.20
N ALA A 184 10.58 36.55 1.53
CA ALA A 184 9.66 37.42 2.28
C ALA A 184 8.17 37.03 2.13
N GLY A 185 7.88 35.80 1.70
CA GLY A 185 6.58 35.17 1.81
C GLY A 185 6.15 34.98 3.28
N PRO A 186 4.93 34.48 3.52
CA PRO A 186 4.51 34.17 4.88
C PRO A 186 5.43 33.09 5.49
N PRO A 187 5.78 33.17 6.79
CA PRO A 187 6.66 32.19 7.44
C PRO A 187 5.94 30.90 7.85
N THR A 188 4.62 30.84 7.66
CA THR A 188 3.78 29.70 8.04
C THR A 188 2.80 29.37 6.94
N LEU A 189 2.47 28.09 6.81
CA LEU A 189 1.41 27.62 5.93
C LEU A 189 0.10 27.50 6.71
N SER A 190 -1.03 27.85 6.10
CA SER A 190 -2.35 27.57 6.67
C SER A 190 -2.54 26.05 6.84
N SER A 191 -3.29 25.60 7.85
CA SER A 191 -3.63 24.17 8.00
C SER A 191 -4.59 23.67 6.92
N TYR A 192 -5.34 24.57 6.28
CA TYR A 192 -6.28 24.27 5.19
C TYR A 192 -5.77 24.81 3.85
N PRO A 193 -5.84 24.02 2.77
CA PRO A 193 -5.45 24.48 1.44
C PRO A 193 -6.36 25.60 0.99
N ARG A 194 -5.78 26.59 0.33
CA ARG A 194 -6.55 27.67 -0.29
C ARG A 194 -7.18 27.13 -1.56
N LEU A 195 -8.49 27.12 -1.62
CA LEU A 195 -9.23 26.70 -2.80
C LEU A 195 -9.75 27.93 -3.55
N ASP A 196 -9.71 27.86 -4.87
CA ASP A 196 -10.40 28.81 -5.72
C ASP A 196 -11.92 28.70 -5.46
N PRO A 197 -12.62 29.83 -5.22
CA PRO A 197 -14.03 29.80 -4.82
C PRO A 197 -14.95 29.25 -5.92
N GLU A 198 -14.61 29.47 -7.20
CA GLU A 198 -15.40 29.09 -8.36
C GLU A 198 -15.08 27.67 -8.82
N THR A 199 -13.80 27.34 -8.98
CA THR A 199 -13.35 26.06 -9.55
C THR A 199 -13.08 24.99 -8.50
N LYS A 200 -13.03 25.36 -7.22
CA LYS A 200 -12.62 24.49 -6.10
C LYS A 200 -11.26 23.83 -6.29
N THR A 201 -10.42 24.39 -7.16
CA THR A 201 -9.05 23.92 -7.39
C THR A 201 -8.11 24.46 -6.32
N ALA A 202 -7.07 23.71 -5.97
CA ALA A 202 -6.06 24.17 -5.04
C ALA A 202 -5.25 25.32 -5.66
N LEU A 203 -5.24 26.47 -4.97
CA LEU A 203 -4.40 27.60 -5.34
C LEU A 203 -2.96 27.33 -4.92
N VAL A 204 -2.03 28.00 -5.62
CA VAL A 204 -0.62 27.98 -5.25
C VAL A 204 -0.43 28.80 -3.97
N ASP A 205 0.09 28.17 -2.92
CA ASP A 205 0.45 28.82 -1.66
C ASP A 205 1.88 29.36 -1.75
N SER A 206 2.14 30.57 -1.27
CA SER A 206 3.49 31.11 -1.16
C SER A 206 4.08 30.87 0.23
N ILE A 207 5.39 30.66 0.31
CA ILE A 207 6.11 30.44 1.57
C ILE A 207 7.53 30.98 1.48
N ASP A 208 8.02 31.58 2.56
CA ASP A 208 9.42 31.99 2.67
C ASP A 208 10.34 30.75 2.70
N PRO A 209 11.29 30.58 1.76
CA PRO A 209 12.07 29.35 1.64
C PRO A 209 12.80 28.92 2.93
N PRO A 210 13.46 29.82 3.69
CA PRO A 210 14.08 29.45 4.98
C PRO A 210 13.08 28.96 6.03
N ALA A 211 11.83 29.39 5.97
CA ALA A 211 10.78 29.01 6.91
C ALA A 211 10.08 27.69 6.52
N LEU A 212 10.25 27.21 5.28
CA LEU A 212 9.53 26.06 4.74
C LEU A 212 9.65 24.82 5.63
N ALA A 213 10.87 24.50 6.07
CA ALA A 213 11.10 23.31 6.90
C ALA A 213 10.29 23.37 8.21
N ALA A 214 10.22 24.53 8.88
CA ALA A 214 9.43 24.69 10.10
C ALA A 214 7.91 24.70 9.81
N ALA A 215 7.51 25.31 8.69
CA ALA A 215 6.12 25.44 8.26
C ALA A 215 5.46 24.10 7.90
N MET A 216 6.24 23.05 7.56
CA MET A 216 5.71 21.71 7.30
C MET A 216 4.88 21.14 8.47
N SER A 217 5.12 21.62 9.70
CA SER A 217 4.34 21.20 10.86
C SER A 217 2.84 21.51 10.77
N SER A 218 2.45 22.57 10.07
CA SER A 218 1.03 22.95 9.91
C SER A 218 0.30 22.18 8.81
N VAL A 219 1.03 21.46 7.95
CA VAL A 219 0.49 20.66 6.83
C VAL A 219 0.71 19.16 7.02
N ARG A 220 0.84 18.70 8.28
CA ARG A 220 0.97 17.29 8.63
C ARG A 220 -0.10 16.44 7.95
N GLY A 221 0.31 15.37 7.27
CA GLY A 221 -0.58 14.45 6.54
C GLY A 221 -1.08 14.95 5.20
N GLN A 222 -0.59 16.09 4.73
CA GLN A 222 -0.87 16.59 3.39
C GLN A 222 0.29 16.26 2.46
N THR A 223 0.04 16.40 1.16
CA THR A 223 1.04 16.27 0.11
C THR A 223 1.47 17.66 -0.33
N VAL A 224 2.75 17.96 -0.19
CA VAL A 224 3.38 19.21 -0.61
C VAL A 224 4.09 18.97 -1.93
N LEU A 225 3.77 19.77 -2.93
CA LEU A 225 4.35 19.75 -4.26
C LEU A 225 5.21 20.99 -4.47
N ILE A 226 6.49 20.78 -4.76
CA ILE A 226 7.45 21.82 -5.10
C ILE A 226 8.10 21.52 -6.44
N THR A 227 8.55 22.57 -7.12
CA THR A 227 9.21 22.44 -8.43
C THR A 227 10.53 23.17 -8.40
N GLY A 228 11.51 22.61 -9.12
CA GLY A 228 12.80 23.26 -9.29
C GLY A 228 13.80 22.34 -9.96
N ARG A 229 15.00 22.88 -10.17
CA ARG A 229 16.12 22.13 -10.70
C ARG A 229 16.88 21.50 -9.55
N VAL A 230 17.12 20.19 -9.59
CA VAL A 230 17.83 19.47 -8.53
C VAL A 230 19.26 19.20 -8.97
N GLU A 231 20.23 19.74 -8.23
CA GLU A 231 21.67 19.55 -8.47
C GLU A 231 22.35 19.36 -7.10
N ASP A 232 23.19 18.33 -6.95
CA ASP A 232 24.04 18.12 -5.75
C ASP A 232 23.35 18.31 -4.39
N ASN A 233 22.17 17.70 -4.20
CA ASN A 233 21.34 17.82 -2.98
C ASN A 233 20.82 19.25 -2.70
N LEU A 234 20.78 20.12 -3.72
CA LEU A 234 20.17 21.43 -3.70
C LEU A 234 18.98 21.46 -4.66
N LEU A 235 17.87 22.05 -4.19
CA LEU A 235 16.78 22.47 -5.04
C LEU A 235 16.99 23.92 -5.43
N HIS A 236 17.33 24.15 -6.68
CA HIS A 236 17.43 25.46 -7.30
C HIS A 236 16.06 25.94 -7.76
N PHE A 237 15.69 27.14 -7.34
CA PHE A 237 14.42 27.76 -7.71
C PHE A 237 14.61 29.25 -7.99
N ARG A 238 13.73 29.81 -8.82
CA ARG A 238 13.68 31.22 -9.16
C ARG A 238 12.35 31.80 -8.68
N PRO A 239 12.37 32.66 -7.64
CA PRO A 239 11.18 33.32 -7.14
C PRO A 239 10.62 34.33 -8.16
N SER A 240 9.40 34.82 -7.92
CA SER A 240 8.75 35.82 -8.76
C SER A 240 9.52 37.14 -8.84
N SER A 241 10.27 37.48 -7.79
CA SER A 241 11.16 38.64 -7.75
C SER A 241 12.53 38.24 -7.19
N GLY A 242 13.59 38.61 -7.90
CA GLY A 242 14.97 38.33 -7.50
C GLY A 242 15.71 37.33 -8.38
N GLY A 243 16.92 36.96 -7.95
CA GLY A 243 17.78 35.96 -8.59
C GLY A 243 17.41 34.53 -8.18
N GLU A 244 18.07 33.56 -8.81
CA GLU A 244 17.97 32.14 -8.43
C GLU A 244 18.49 31.93 -7.00
N GLN A 245 17.78 31.08 -6.25
CA GLN A 245 18.12 30.68 -4.89
C GLN A 245 18.12 29.16 -4.79
N SER A 246 18.68 28.64 -3.70
CA SER A 246 18.75 27.20 -3.46
C SER A 246 18.41 26.84 -2.02
N ILE A 247 17.87 25.64 -1.84
CA ILE A 247 17.57 25.06 -0.53
C ILE A 247 18.04 23.60 -0.48
N LYS A 248 18.51 23.14 0.67
CA LYS A 248 19.03 21.77 0.83
C LYS A 248 17.89 20.75 0.80
N LEU A 249 17.97 19.81 -0.15
CA LEU A 249 16.96 18.77 -0.33
C LEU A 249 16.93 17.82 0.88
N SER A 250 18.09 17.47 1.43
CA SER A 250 18.22 16.63 2.64
C SER A 250 17.51 17.22 3.87
N GLU A 251 17.46 18.55 3.97
CA GLU A 251 16.76 19.23 5.06
C GLU A 251 15.25 19.20 4.85
N LEU A 252 14.80 19.45 3.62
CA LEU A 252 13.39 19.37 3.25
C LEU A 252 12.82 17.96 3.40
N THR A 253 13.53 16.95 2.90
CA THR A 253 13.14 15.54 3.00
C THR A 253 13.10 15.08 4.46
N ARG A 254 14.10 15.44 5.27
CA ARG A 254 14.10 15.16 6.71
C ARG A 254 12.94 15.85 7.41
N SER A 255 12.68 17.13 7.14
CA SER A 255 11.56 17.83 7.79
C SER A 255 10.20 17.24 7.37
N ALA A 256 10.05 16.89 6.09
CA ALA A 256 8.85 16.21 5.61
C ALA A 256 8.67 14.84 6.28
N ALA A 257 9.76 14.11 6.52
CA ALA A 257 9.76 12.88 7.30
C ALA A 257 9.28 13.11 8.74
N ASP A 258 9.91 14.04 9.46
CA ASP A 258 9.63 14.32 10.88
C ASP A 258 8.23 14.87 11.13
N LYS A 259 7.65 15.55 10.14
CA LYS A 259 6.30 16.15 10.23
C LYS A 259 5.22 15.31 9.54
N ASP A 260 5.55 14.11 9.10
CA ASP A 260 4.66 13.20 8.37
C ASP A 260 3.99 13.88 7.15
N VAL A 261 4.74 14.67 6.39
CA VAL A 261 4.28 15.31 5.14
C VAL A 261 4.74 14.45 3.96
N ASN A 262 3.90 14.25 2.95
CA ASN A 262 4.36 13.64 1.69
C ASN A 262 4.96 14.75 0.82
N LEU A 263 6.20 14.59 0.39
CA LEU A 263 6.89 15.61 -0.41
C LEU A 263 7.01 15.12 -1.86
N VAL A 264 6.46 15.89 -2.79
CA VAL A 264 6.58 15.67 -4.24
C VAL A 264 7.46 16.77 -4.82
N ILE A 265 8.51 16.38 -5.51
CA ILE A 265 9.46 17.26 -6.16
C ILE A 265 9.35 17.01 -7.66
N LEU A 266 8.90 18.02 -8.39
CA LEU A 266 8.95 18.01 -9.85
C LEU A 266 10.29 18.58 -10.29
N HIS A 267 11.12 17.74 -10.89
CA HIS A 267 12.40 18.13 -11.44
C HIS A 267 12.16 18.85 -12.76
N ALA A 268 12.74 20.03 -12.89
CA ALA A 268 12.65 20.85 -14.08
C ALA A 268 14.03 21.31 -14.50
N GLU A 269 14.31 21.33 -15.80
CA GLU A 269 15.58 21.88 -16.32
C GLU A 269 15.72 23.38 -16.00
N THR A 270 14.58 24.09 -15.95
CA THR A 270 14.56 25.50 -15.57
C THR A 270 14.00 25.66 -14.15
N PRO A 271 14.63 26.47 -13.28
CA PRO A 271 14.23 26.62 -11.88
C PRO A 271 12.94 27.44 -11.70
N ARG A 272 12.06 27.52 -12.71
CA ARG A 272 10.82 28.31 -12.65
C ARG A 272 9.77 27.61 -11.80
N GLN A 273 8.93 28.41 -11.14
CA GLN A 273 7.92 27.90 -10.21
C GLN A 273 6.48 28.15 -10.69
N PRO A 274 5.53 27.25 -10.37
CA PRO A 274 4.11 27.48 -10.54
C PRO A 274 3.69 28.78 -9.87
N GLY A 275 2.87 29.58 -10.54
CA GLY A 275 2.30 30.80 -9.95
C GLY A 275 3.22 32.03 -9.92
N GLY A 276 4.45 31.96 -10.44
CA GLY A 276 5.33 33.13 -10.56
C GLY A 276 4.76 34.23 -11.47
N ARG A 277 4.94 35.51 -11.09
CA ARG A 277 4.54 36.70 -11.88
C ARG A 277 5.62 37.07 -12.91
N ASN A 278 5.47 36.67 -14.17
CA ASN A 278 5.86 37.43 -15.39
C ASN A 278 5.62 36.59 -16.66
N TRP A 279 5.15 37.12 -17.80
CA TRP A 279 4.99 38.50 -18.25
C TRP A 279 3.83 38.56 -19.27
N LEU A 280 2.81 39.37 -18.99
CA LEU A 280 1.63 39.71 -19.81
C LEU A 280 0.37 38.81 -19.81
N TRP A 281 0.33 37.49 -20.03
CA TRP A 281 -0.98 36.76 -20.09
C TRP A 281 -1.04 35.27 -19.70
N GLN A 282 -0.03 34.66 -19.05
CA GLN A 282 -0.13 33.23 -18.68
C GLN A 282 0.52 32.93 -17.32
N ARG A 283 -0.25 32.30 -16.41
CA ARG A 283 0.30 31.59 -15.24
C ARG A 283 1.27 30.52 -15.78
N ILE A 284 2.51 30.48 -15.30
CA ILE A 284 3.46 29.41 -15.66
C ILE A 284 2.82 28.09 -15.21
N ALA A 285 2.34 27.32 -16.20
CA ALA A 285 1.86 25.97 -16.00
C ALA A 285 3.04 25.01 -16.20
N VAL A 286 3.15 24.03 -15.32
CA VAL A 286 3.94 22.85 -15.63
C VAL A 286 3.16 22.11 -16.71
N GLY A 287 3.78 21.80 -17.85
CA GLY A 287 3.10 21.15 -18.97
C GLY A 287 2.42 19.86 -18.51
N GLY A 288 1.11 19.74 -18.74
CA GLY A 288 0.33 18.57 -18.34
C GLY A 288 -0.04 18.47 -16.84
N LEU A 289 0.48 19.33 -15.95
CA LEU A 289 0.22 19.22 -14.51
C LEU A 289 -1.26 19.45 -14.14
N ASP A 290 -1.93 20.43 -14.74
CA ASP A 290 -3.35 20.69 -14.46
C ASP A 290 -4.25 19.53 -14.91
N ASP A 291 -3.92 18.89 -16.04
CA ASP A 291 -4.60 17.67 -16.49
C ASP A 291 -4.26 16.46 -15.61
N ALA A 292 -2.99 16.33 -15.21
CA ALA A 292 -2.55 15.28 -14.31
C ALA A 292 -3.22 15.37 -12.93
N LEU A 293 -3.38 16.57 -12.36
CA LEU A 293 -4.07 16.79 -11.08
C LEU A 293 -5.57 16.47 -11.15
N LYS A 294 -6.16 16.40 -12.35
CA LYS A 294 -7.54 15.96 -12.57
C LYS A 294 -7.68 14.44 -12.58
N ARG A 295 -6.60 13.67 -12.53
CA ARG A 295 -6.65 12.21 -12.58
C ARG A 295 -7.12 11.61 -11.25
N ALA A 296 -7.61 10.37 -11.32
CA ALA A 296 -8.21 9.68 -10.19
C ALA A 296 -7.15 9.11 -9.24
N THR A 297 -6.09 8.52 -9.80
CA THR A 297 -5.02 7.86 -9.04
C THR A 297 -3.66 8.51 -9.28
N PHE A 298 -2.70 8.26 -8.38
CA PHE A 298 -1.34 8.77 -8.52
C PHE A 298 -0.63 8.21 -9.77
N GLY A 299 -0.90 6.95 -10.12
CA GLY A 299 -0.39 6.34 -11.34
C GLY A 299 -0.94 7.00 -12.59
N ASP A 300 -2.21 7.39 -12.61
CA ASP A 300 -2.79 8.13 -13.73
C ASP A 300 -2.21 9.55 -13.85
N PHE A 301 -1.86 10.17 -12.72
CA PHE A 301 -1.12 11.44 -12.71
C PHE A 301 0.27 11.32 -13.31
N LEU A 302 1.03 10.29 -12.92
CA LEU A 302 2.36 10.05 -13.50
C LEU A 302 2.27 9.66 -14.98
N ASP A 303 1.28 8.86 -15.38
CA ASP A 303 1.03 8.51 -16.78
C ASP A 303 0.72 9.74 -17.63
N ALA A 304 -0.12 10.65 -17.13
CA ALA A 304 -0.42 11.91 -17.82
C ALA A 304 0.81 12.82 -17.96
N LEU A 305 1.69 12.87 -16.96
CA LEU A 305 2.96 13.59 -17.05
C LEU A 305 3.96 12.90 -18.00
N GLY A 306 3.99 11.57 -18.00
CA GLY A 306 4.83 10.75 -18.88
C GLY A 306 4.41 10.88 -20.35
N ALA A 307 3.12 10.96 -20.64
CA ALA A 307 2.61 11.21 -21.98
C ALA A 307 3.18 12.51 -22.60
N ALA A 308 3.48 13.52 -21.78
CA ALA A 308 4.07 14.78 -22.22
C ALA A 308 5.61 14.78 -22.28
N SER A 309 6.27 13.89 -21.54
CA SER A 309 7.73 13.92 -21.27
C SER A 309 8.48 12.70 -21.81
N GLY A 310 7.76 11.73 -22.39
CA GLY A 310 8.26 10.39 -22.68
C GLY A 310 7.92 9.42 -21.55
N GLU A 311 7.79 8.13 -21.89
CA GLU A 311 7.49 7.05 -20.95
C GLU A 311 8.36 7.12 -19.69
N PHE A 312 7.73 7.01 -18.51
CA PHE A 312 8.43 7.03 -17.23
C PHE A 312 8.74 5.63 -16.72
N ARG A 313 9.98 5.45 -16.26
CA ARG A 313 10.42 4.35 -15.41
C ARG A 313 10.31 4.76 -13.95
N VAL A 314 9.57 3.96 -13.19
CA VAL A 314 9.34 4.13 -11.77
C VAL A 314 10.22 3.14 -11.02
N SER A 315 11.06 3.69 -10.15
CA SER A 315 11.81 2.93 -9.16
C SER A 315 11.36 3.33 -7.76
N VAL A 316 11.36 2.37 -6.84
CA VAL A 316 10.99 2.58 -5.44
C VAL A 316 12.15 2.17 -4.54
N GLN A 317 12.44 3.00 -3.55
CA GLN A 317 13.46 2.73 -2.54
C GLN A 317 12.89 2.92 -1.15
N ARG A 318 13.22 2.01 -0.23
CA ARG A 318 12.88 2.18 1.19
C ARG A 318 13.83 3.20 1.81
N GLU A 319 13.26 4.17 2.51
CA GLU A 319 13.98 5.15 3.31
C GLU A 319 13.92 4.77 4.80
N ALA A 320 14.65 5.52 5.63
CA ALA A 320 14.51 5.42 7.08
C ALA A 320 13.08 5.76 7.53
N SER A 321 12.76 5.45 8.80
CA SER A 321 11.50 5.79 9.47
C SER A 321 10.20 5.29 8.80
N GLY A 322 10.27 4.23 7.99
CA GLY A 322 9.09 3.64 7.34
C GLY A 322 8.58 4.48 6.16
N ARG A 323 9.47 5.22 5.51
CA ARG A 323 9.18 6.02 4.32
C ARG A 323 9.68 5.35 3.06
N VAL A 324 9.18 5.83 1.94
CA VAL A 324 9.56 5.36 0.61
C VAL A 324 9.80 6.53 -0.32
N ALA A 325 10.85 6.41 -1.12
CA ALA A 325 11.15 7.31 -2.23
C ALA A 325 10.71 6.63 -3.53
N ILE A 326 9.82 7.29 -4.26
CA ILE A 326 9.36 6.88 -5.59
C ILE A 326 9.98 7.84 -6.58
N ARG A 327 10.73 7.33 -7.55
CA ARG A 327 11.38 8.13 -8.59
C ARG A 327 10.86 7.70 -9.94
N ALA A 328 10.19 8.61 -10.64
CA ALA A 328 9.78 8.46 -12.02
C ALA A 328 10.73 9.24 -12.94
N MET A 329 11.48 8.54 -13.78
CA MET A 329 12.46 9.11 -14.70
C MET A 329 12.14 8.71 -16.15
N PRO A 330 12.34 9.57 -17.15
CA PRO A 330 12.12 9.24 -18.56
C PRO A 330 12.94 8.02 -18.98
N SER A 331 12.37 7.16 -19.82
CA SER A 331 13.05 5.96 -20.33
C SER A 331 14.29 6.28 -21.18
N SER A 332 14.38 7.49 -21.73
CA SER A 332 15.53 8.01 -22.47
C SER A 332 16.67 8.51 -21.56
N ALA A 333 16.43 8.67 -20.25
CA ALA A 333 17.46 9.03 -19.28
C ALA A 333 18.25 7.77 -18.95
N GLY A 334 19.32 7.54 -19.74
CA GLY A 334 20.28 6.48 -19.49
C GLY A 334 20.78 6.51 -18.04
N SER A 335 21.08 5.32 -17.52
CA SER A 335 21.60 5.01 -16.20
C SER A 335 23.03 5.54 -15.99
N GLU A 336 23.24 6.85 -16.16
CA GLU A 336 24.51 7.49 -15.79
C GLU A 336 24.38 8.17 -14.41
N PRO A 337 25.35 7.97 -13.49
CA PRO A 337 25.49 8.88 -12.37
C PRO A 337 25.69 10.29 -12.93
N ILE A 338 25.04 11.28 -12.32
CA ILE A 338 25.07 12.70 -12.71
C ILE A 338 26.50 13.24 -12.53
N THR A 339 27.38 12.90 -13.46
CA THR A 339 28.73 13.45 -13.66
C THR A 339 29.05 13.31 -15.15
N GLY A 340 28.46 14.13 -16.01
CA GLY A 340 28.75 14.02 -17.43
C GLY A 340 27.88 14.92 -18.29
N VAL A 341 28.46 16.03 -18.71
CA VAL A 341 27.89 16.94 -19.72
C VAL A 341 27.86 16.23 -21.08
N VAL A 342 26.83 16.55 -21.88
CA VAL A 342 26.65 16.37 -23.34
C VAL A 342 25.50 15.41 -23.70
N GLY A 343 24.29 15.98 -23.82
CA GLY A 343 23.12 15.29 -24.38
C GLY A 343 21.83 16.14 -24.51
N GLY A 344 21.73 17.28 -23.81
CA GLY A 344 20.50 18.08 -23.66
C GLY A 344 20.09 19.02 -24.81
N TRP A 345 20.49 18.76 -26.06
CA TRP A 345 20.30 19.73 -27.16
C TRP A 345 19.01 19.57 -27.99
N TRP A 346 18.24 18.48 -27.83
CA TRP A 346 17.01 18.25 -28.63
C TRP A 346 15.69 18.54 -27.91
N THR A 347 15.63 18.50 -26.58
CA THR A 347 14.42 18.86 -25.80
C THR A 347 14.26 20.37 -25.60
N SER A 348 15.34 21.14 -25.77
CA SER A 348 15.42 22.57 -25.50
C SER A 348 14.79 23.46 -26.59
N ALA A 349 14.47 22.92 -27.76
CA ALA A 349 13.86 23.68 -28.86
C ALA A 349 12.33 23.85 -28.74
N VAL A 350 11.63 23.04 -27.92
CA VAL A 350 10.15 23.07 -27.80
C VAL A 350 9.66 23.84 -26.57
N SER A 351 10.52 24.06 -25.55
CA SER A 351 10.14 24.78 -24.31
C SER A 351 10.16 26.31 -24.44
N SER A 352 10.93 26.87 -25.40
CA SER A 352 11.12 28.31 -25.54
C SER A 352 9.93 29.05 -26.17
N VAL A 353 9.00 28.34 -26.83
CA VAL A 353 7.87 28.95 -27.57
C VAL A 353 6.56 28.92 -26.79
N THR A 354 6.41 28.06 -25.76
CA THR A 354 5.11 27.87 -25.06
C THR A 354 5.06 28.30 -23.60
N GLY A 355 6.19 28.69 -23.00
CA GLY A 355 6.24 29.15 -21.60
C GLY A 355 6.02 28.06 -20.54
N ASN A 356 5.94 26.79 -20.95
CA ASN A 356 5.73 25.64 -20.06
C ASN A 356 7.05 25.09 -19.52
N VAL A 357 7.05 24.69 -18.26
CA VAL A 357 8.15 23.93 -17.65
C VAL A 357 7.94 22.45 -17.95
N VAL A 358 8.88 21.83 -18.66
CA VAL A 358 8.89 20.38 -18.90
C VAL A 358 9.43 19.69 -17.65
N THR A 359 8.68 18.73 -17.11
CA THR A 359 9.12 17.95 -15.96
C THR A 359 10.02 16.82 -16.45
N THR A 360 11.28 16.82 -16.03
CA THR A 360 12.26 15.81 -16.45
C THR A 360 12.33 14.62 -15.52
N ALA A 361 11.85 14.73 -14.29
CA ALA A 361 11.68 13.62 -13.36
C ALA A 361 10.68 14.00 -12.26
N VAL A 362 10.09 12.99 -11.63
CA VAL A 362 9.25 13.18 -10.44
C VAL A 362 9.84 12.35 -9.31
N GLU A 363 10.14 13.00 -8.19
CA GLU A 363 10.59 12.34 -6.97
C GLU A 363 9.55 12.55 -5.87
N VAL A 364 9.10 11.47 -5.26
CA VAL A 364 8.09 11.48 -4.21
C VAL A 364 8.64 10.79 -2.98
N HIS A 365 8.78 11.55 -1.90
CA HIS A 365 9.07 11.02 -0.57
C HIS A 365 7.74 10.87 0.17
N ALA A 366 7.20 9.66 0.20
CA ALA A 366 5.93 9.35 0.83
C ALA A 366 6.12 8.48 2.08
N ARG A 367 5.07 8.38 2.87
CA ARG A 367 4.94 7.33 3.90
C ARG A 367 4.78 5.99 3.19
N GLY A 368 5.46 4.95 3.66
CA GLY A 368 5.26 3.61 3.13
C GLY A 368 3.85 3.08 3.43
N GLU A 369 3.45 2.07 2.69
CA GLU A 369 2.11 1.47 2.73
C GLU A 369 1.74 0.99 4.13
N GLU A 370 2.63 0.23 4.78
CA GLU A 370 2.39 -0.30 6.13
C GLU A 370 2.12 0.85 7.14
N ARG A 371 2.93 1.91 7.06
CA ARG A 371 2.77 3.09 7.93
C ARG A 371 1.48 3.83 7.61
N GLN A 372 1.11 3.91 6.34
CA GLN A 372 -0.13 4.55 5.91
C GLN A 372 -1.36 3.77 6.36
N GLN A 373 -1.39 2.45 6.15
CA GLN A 373 -2.46 1.56 6.64
C GLN A 373 -2.60 1.65 8.16
N GLU A 374 -1.48 1.73 8.89
CA GLU A 374 -1.48 1.90 10.34
C GLU A 374 -2.18 3.20 10.75
N LEU A 375 -1.91 4.31 10.05
CA LEU A 375 -2.53 5.61 10.29
C LEU A 375 -4.02 5.63 9.92
N ASP A 376 -4.39 5.03 8.79
CA ASP A 376 -5.78 4.99 8.31
C ASP A 376 -6.67 4.13 9.21
N ARG A 377 -6.09 3.15 9.93
CA ARG A 377 -6.79 2.34 10.94
C ARG A 377 -6.93 3.02 12.30
N ARG A 378 -6.35 4.20 12.54
CA ARG A 378 -6.47 4.89 13.83
C ARG A 378 -7.83 5.55 13.97
N ILE A 379 -8.55 5.19 15.04
CA ILE A 379 -9.78 5.89 15.47
C ILE A 379 -9.39 7.14 16.24
N VAL A 380 -8.46 6.99 17.19
CA VAL A 380 -7.90 8.11 17.95
C VAL A 380 -6.56 8.52 17.34
N PRO A 381 -6.39 9.78 16.90
CA PRO A 381 -5.09 10.28 16.46
C PRO A 381 -4.01 10.06 17.53
N TYR A 382 -2.76 9.84 17.12
CA TYR A 382 -1.57 9.65 17.97
C TYR A 382 -1.45 8.33 18.75
N ILE A 383 -2.51 7.54 18.91
CA ILE A 383 -2.41 6.20 19.49
C ILE A 383 -2.19 5.19 18.36
N PRO A 384 -1.17 4.31 18.40
CA PRO A 384 -0.99 3.30 17.37
C PRO A 384 -2.24 2.41 17.23
N SER A 385 -2.63 2.08 16.00
CA SER A 385 -3.90 1.39 15.74
C SER A 385 -3.98 0.01 16.41
N TRP A 386 -2.86 -0.69 16.55
CA TRP A 386 -2.82 -1.98 17.24
C TRP A 386 -3.15 -1.89 18.74
N TYR A 387 -2.76 -0.80 19.43
CA TYR A 387 -3.16 -0.57 20.82
C TYR A 387 -4.67 -0.33 20.92
N GLN A 388 -5.24 0.40 19.97
CA GLN A 388 -6.69 0.65 19.91
C GLN A 388 -7.46 -0.65 19.66
N ALA A 389 -6.97 -1.47 18.72
CA ALA A 389 -7.54 -2.78 18.43
C ALA A 389 -7.45 -3.72 19.65
N ALA A 390 -6.31 -3.76 20.33
CA ALA A 390 -6.13 -4.55 21.55
C ALA A 390 -7.06 -4.06 22.67
N TYR A 391 -7.21 -2.74 22.84
CA TYR A 391 -8.13 -2.14 23.80
C TYR A 391 -9.59 -2.52 23.52
N LEU A 392 -10.04 -2.41 22.26
CA LEU A 392 -11.40 -2.77 21.85
C LEU A 392 -11.66 -4.27 22.00
N LEU A 393 -10.68 -5.11 21.61
CA LEU A 393 -10.76 -6.55 21.78
C LEU A 393 -10.85 -6.93 23.26
N GLY A 394 -10.02 -6.30 24.11
CA GLY A 394 -10.08 -6.46 25.56
C GLY A 394 -11.44 -6.08 26.12
N LEU A 395 -11.98 -4.93 25.71
CA LEU A 395 -13.30 -4.48 26.14
C LEU A 395 -14.40 -5.47 25.71
N ALA A 396 -14.41 -5.91 24.44
CA ALA A 396 -15.38 -6.86 23.94
C ALA A 396 -15.30 -8.22 24.65
N ALA A 397 -14.08 -8.77 24.79
CA ALA A 397 -13.82 -10.02 25.51
C ALA A 397 -14.27 -9.92 26.98
N GLY A 398 -13.99 -8.79 27.62
CA GLY A 398 -14.39 -8.54 28.99
C GLY A 398 -15.91 -8.40 29.18
N ILE A 399 -16.64 -7.82 28.22
CA ILE A 399 -18.10 -7.82 28.22
C ILE A 399 -18.65 -9.24 28.10
N LEU A 400 -18.09 -10.07 27.20
CA LEU A 400 -18.48 -11.48 27.09
C LEU A 400 -18.19 -12.27 28.39
N ALA A 401 -17.13 -11.89 29.09
CA ALA A 401 -16.69 -12.48 30.36
C ALA A 401 -17.12 -11.68 31.60
N TRP A 402 -18.22 -10.93 31.53
CA TRP A 402 -18.61 -9.95 32.54
C TRP A 402 -18.67 -10.52 33.96
N THR A 403 -19.13 -11.77 34.11
CA THR A 403 -19.24 -12.42 35.43
C THR A 403 -17.88 -12.66 36.09
N VAL A 404 -16.86 -13.02 35.31
CA VAL A 404 -15.49 -13.24 35.79
C VAL A 404 -14.81 -11.89 36.04
N ALA A 405 -14.84 -11.00 35.04
CA ALA A 405 -14.22 -9.68 35.13
C ALA A 405 -14.81 -8.84 36.26
N GLY A 406 -16.14 -8.84 36.42
CA GLY A 406 -16.84 -8.15 37.51
C GLY A 406 -16.50 -8.73 38.88
N GLY A 407 -16.35 -10.05 38.99
CA GLY A 407 -15.90 -10.71 40.22
C GLY A 407 -14.48 -10.31 40.62
N TRP A 408 -13.56 -10.20 39.65
CA TRP A 408 -12.20 -9.71 39.91
C TRP A 408 -12.18 -8.23 40.30
N PHE A 409 -12.94 -7.40 39.59
CA PHE A 409 -13.03 -5.97 39.90
C PHE A 409 -13.63 -5.72 41.28
N ALA A 410 -14.66 -6.47 41.68
CA ALA A 410 -15.26 -6.34 43.00
C ALA A 410 -14.30 -6.69 44.16
N ARG A 411 -13.25 -7.50 43.89
CA ARG A 411 -12.18 -7.77 44.88
C ARG A 411 -11.20 -6.61 44.98
N LEU A 412 -10.93 -5.92 43.88
CA LEU A 412 -10.03 -4.76 43.85
C LEU A 412 -10.72 -3.51 44.38
N TRP A 413 -11.98 -3.29 44.00
CA TRP A 413 -12.82 -2.16 44.41
C TRP A 413 -14.17 -2.69 44.93
N PRO A 414 -14.32 -2.89 46.26
CA PRO A 414 -15.57 -3.39 46.86
C PRO A 414 -16.76 -2.45 46.65
N HIS A 415 -17.98 -2.96 46.66
CA HIS A 415 -19.19 -2.16 46.37
C HIS A 415 -19.39 -1.03 47.38
N GLU A 416 -19.65 0.17 46.85
CA GLU A 416 -19.99 1.36 47.63
C GLU A 416 -21.23 1.12 48.49
N GLN A 417 -21.22 1.56 49.75
CA GLN A 417 -22.37 1.40 50.64
C GLN A 417 -23.21 2.68 50.64
N ARG A 418 -24.53 2.53 50.60
CA ARG A 418 -25.45 3.68 50.57
C ARG A 418 -25.25 4.63 51.76
N GLY A 419 -24.88 4.09 52.93
CA GLY A 419 -24.68 4.83 54.17
C GLY A 419 -23.45 5.75 54.19
N GLU A 420 -22.50 5.57 53.27
CA GLU A 420 -21.28 6.40 53.19
C GLU A 420 -21.55 7.76 52.51
N TYR A 421 -22.75 7.96 51.96
CA TYR A 421 -23.09 9.12 51.15
C TYR A 421 -24.27 9.91 51.72
N GLY A 422 -24.07 11.22 51.92
CA GLY A 422 -25.10 12.12 52.46
C GLY A 422 -26.34 12.32 51.55
N SER A 423 -26.28 11.94 50.28
CA SER A 423 -27.41 12.09 49.34
C SER A 423 -27.49 10.94 48.33
N ALA A 424 -28.69 10.70 47.77
CA ALA A 424 -28.93 9.63 46.78
C ALA A 424 -28.19 9.91 45.46
N ALA A 425 -28.14 11.19 45.09
CA ALA A 425 -27.36 11.64 43.95
C ALA A 425 -25.88 11.30 44.12
N GLY A 426 -25.28 11.56 45.29
CA GLY A 426 -23.86 11.24 45.55
C GLY A 426 -23.54 9.76 45.37
N TYR A 427 -24.39 8.88 45.90
CA TYR A 427 -24.23 7.43 45.73
C TYR A 427 -24.36 6.99 44.26
N ARG A 428 -25.32 7.54 43.51
CA ARG A 428 -25.48 7.23 42.08
C ARG A 428 -24.29 7.73 41.25
N SER A 429 -23.77 8.91 41.55
CA SER A 429 -22.56 9.43 40.91
C SER A 429 -21.35 8.53 41.18
N ALA A 430 -21.17 8.08 42.43
CA ALA A 430 -20.09 7.15 42.76
C ALA A 430 -20.23 5.80 42.03
N GLN A 431 -21.45 5.24 41.96
CA GLN A 431 -21.72 4.04 41.16
C GLN A 431 -21.40 4.25 39.67
N ALA A 432 -21.76 5.40 39.11
CA ALA A 432 -21.48 5.72 37.72
C ALA A 432 -19.97 5.83 37.47
N VAL A 433 -19.23 6.53 38.33
CA VAL A 433 -17.76 6.64 38.24
C VAL A 433 -17.09 5.27 38.33
N ARG A 434 -17.55 4.43 39.28
CA ARG A 434 -17.08 3.05 39.41
C ARG A 434 -17.35 2.23 38.16
N LEU A 435 -18.55 2.33 37.58
CA LEU A 435 -18.90 1.63 36.33
C LEU A 435 -18.02 2.12 35.17
N VAL A 436 -17.79 3.42 35.06
CA VAL A 436 -16.91 4.01 34.05
C VAL A 436 -15.47 3.51 34.22
N ALA A 437 -14.95 3.47 35.45
CA ALA A 437 -13.62 2.92 35.73
C ALA A 437 -13.54 1.42 35.39
N PHE A 438 -14.59 0.65 35.71
CA PHE A 438 -14.66 -0.76 35.33
C PHE A 438 -14.62 -0.95 33.80
N VAL A 439 -15.41 -0.16 33.06
CA VAL A 439 -15.55 -0.31 31.60
C VAL A 439 -14.38 0.26 30.82
N LEU A 440 -13.88 1.45 31.18
CA LEU A 440 -12.86 2.15 30.40
C LEU A 440 -11.43 1.86 30.85
N LEU A 441 -11.21 1.44 32.09
CA LEU A 441 -9.85 1.21 32.62
C LEU A 441 -9.59 -0.27 32.88
N PHE A 442 -10.50 -0.95 33.58
CA PHE A 442 -10.25 -2.32 34.02
C PHE A 442 -10.52 -3.37 32.93
N LEU A 443 -11.68 -3.27 32.26
CA LEU A 443 -12.11 -4.22 31.23
C LEU A 443 -11.11 -4.37 30.06
N PRO A 444 -10.55 -3.30 29.48
CA PRO A 444 -9.61 -3.41 28.36
C PRO A 444 -8.32 -4.15 28.72
N ILE A 445 -7.88 -4.04 29.98
CA ILE A 445 -6.66 -4.69 30.47
C ILE A 445 -6.91 -6.17 30.76
N VAL A 446 -8.05 -6.48 31.37
CA VAL A 446 -8.29 -7.79 32.00
C VAL A 446 -9.27 -8.67 31.20
N GLY A 447 -9.94 -8.11 30.19
CA GLY A 447 -11.01 -8.77 29.47
C GLY A 447 -10.57 -10.03 28.71
N ILE A 448 -9.39 -10.02 28.08
CA ILE A 448 -8.86 -11.22 27.40
C ILE A 448 -8.59 -12.35 28.41
N PRO A 449 -7.82 -12.15 29.50
CA PRO A 449 -7.67 -13.16 30.55
C PRO A 449 -9.00 -13.64 31.15
N ALA A 450 -9.92 -12.72 31.43
CA ALA A 450 -11.23 -13.06 31.99
C ALA A 450 -12.04 -13.96 31.03
N PHE A 451 -11.96 -13.70 29.73
CA PHE A 451 -12.61 -14.50 28.70
C PHE A 451 -12.04 -15.91 28.60
N PHE A 452 -10.71 -16.08 28.67
CA PHE A 452 -10.12 -17.41 28.74
C PHE A 452 -10.58 -18.20 29.96
N VAL A 453 -10.61 -17.58 31.14
CA VAL A 453 -11.11 -18.22 32.36
C VAL A 453 -12.59 -18.56 32.23
N PHE A 454 -13.38 -17.66 31.65
CA PHE A 454 -14.79 -17.92 31.37
C PHE A 454 -14.97 -19.15 30.46
N LEU A 455 -14.22 -19.26 29.37
CA LEU A 455 -14.27 -20.42 28.48
C LEU A 455 -13.87 -21.72 29.20
N LEU A 456 -12.84 -21.69 30.06
CA LEU A 456 -12.45 -22.85 30.87
C LEU A 456 -13.56 -23.27 31.83
N LEU A 457 -14.23 -22.30 32.48
CA LEU A 457 -15.35 -22.58 33.37
C LEU A 457 -16.55 -23.16 32.61
N GLN A 458 -16.83 -22.68 31.39
CA GLN A 458 -17.89 -23.23 30.53
C GLN A 458 -17.55 -24.65 30.06
N ALA A 459 -16.32 -24.87 29.59
CA ALA A 459 -15.86 -26.20 29.20
C ALA A 459 -15.96 -27.20 30.36
N TRP A 460 -15.54 -26.78 31.56
CA TRP A 460 -15.68 -27.58 32.78
C TRP A 460 -17.13 -27.85 33.16
N ALA A 461 -18.01 -26.85 33.01
CA ALA A 461 -19.44 -27.01 33.27
C ALA A 461 -20.08 -28.03 32.32
N VAL A 462 -19.71 -28.02 31.04
CA VAL A 462 -20.16 -29.00 30.05
C VAL A 462 -19.62 -30.40 30.37
N LEU A 463 -18.33 -30.52 30.71
CA LEU A 463 -17.70 -31.80 31.04
C LEU A 463 -18.27 -32.43 32.31
N THR A 464 -18.66 -31.63 33.30
CA THR A 464 -19.26 -32.10 34.56
C THR A 464 -20.78 -32.26 34.51
N LEU A 465 -21.42 -31.88 33.39
CA LEU A 465 -22.87 -31.98 33.21
C LEU A 465 -23.41 -33.41 33.40
N PRO A 466 -22.79 -34.48 32.85
CA PRO A 466 -23.26 -35.85 33.06
C PRO A 466 -23.22 -36.26 34.54
N ALA A 467 -22.15 -35.94 35.25
CA ALA A 467 -22.02 -36.26 36.67
C ALA A 467 -23.06 -35.51 37.53
N ARG A 468 -23.36 -34.25 37.19
CA ARG A 468 -24.42 -33.48 37.86
C ARG A 468 -25.81 -34.05 37.56
N ALA A 469 -26.05 -34.48 36.32
CA ALA A 469 -27.30 -35.11 35.93
C ALA A 469 -27.54 -36.43 36.69
N VAL A 470 -26.50 -37.27 36.84
CA VAL A 470 -26.57 -38.51 37.63
C VAL A 470 -26.87 -38.20 39.10
N ARG A 471 -26.16 -37.24 39.72
CA ARG A 471 -26.41 -36.84 41.12
C ARG A 471 -27.83 -36.30 41.34
N TRP A 472 -28.38 -35.59 40.35
CA TRP A 472 -29.74 -35.07 40.41
C TRP A 472 -30.79 -36.17 40.26
N LEU A 473 -30.52 -37.18 39.42
CA LEU A 473 -31.40 -38.36 39.31
C LEU A 473 -31.38 -39.20 40.60
N THR A 474 -30.21 -39.39 41.21
CA THR A 474 -30.09 -40.17 42.47
C THR A 474 -30.74 -39.47 43.65
N SER A 475 -30.57 -38.14 43.79
CA SER A 475 -31.23 -37.39 44.87
C SER A 475 -32.75 -37.35 44.74
N ARG A 476 -33.29 -37.41 43.51
CA ARG A 476 -34.72 -37.57 43.27
C ARG A 476 -35.25 -38.98 43.53
N ALA A 477 -34.42 -40.01 43.34
CA ALA A 477 -34.80 -41.38 43.65
C ALA A 477 -34.90 -41.63 45.16
N GLU A 478 -33.99 -41.03 45.95
CA GLU A 478 -34.01 -41.12 47.42
C GLU A 478 -35.15 -40.30 48.06
N ALA A 479 -35.62 -39.23 47.40
CA ALA A 479 -36.69 -38.37 47.90
C ALA A 479 -38.13 -38.91 47.67
N ARG A 480 -38.29 -40.13 47.13
CA ARG A 480 -39.59 -40.82 47.09
C ARG A 480 -39.69 -41.81 48.26
N PRO A 481 -40.30 -41.44 49.40
CA PRO A 481 -40.71 -42.44 50.38
C PRO A 481 -41.76 -43.36 49.76
N VAL A 482 -41.52 -44.67 49.85
CA VAL A 482 -42.51 -45.70 49.54
C VAL A 482 -43.62 -45.59 50.58
N GLY A 483 -44.79 -45.14 50.15
CA GLY A 483 -46.05 -45.34 50.87
C GLY A 483 -46.74 -46.59 50.37
#